data_AF-A0A970TD51-F1
#
_entry.id   AF-A0A970TD51-F1
#
_cell.length_a   1.000
_cell.length_b   1.000
_cell.length_c   1.000
_cell.angle_alpha   90.00
_cell.angle_beta   90.00
_cell.angle_gamma   90.00
#
_symmetry.space_group_name_H-M   'P 1'
#
loop_
_entity.id
_entity.type
_entity.pdbx_description
1 polymer ?
#
loop_
_entity_poly.entity_id
_entity_poly.type
_entity_poly.pdbx_seq_one_letter_code
_entity_poly.pdbx_strand_id
1 'polypeptide(L)'
;GRPEDVAQASDSATAPFLSEALARSHREELAVKEIAPPQRGGHREALEALAEDARRPWEADGRAWHLSETTPGGDPREWEPAALEAFIGLAADALEAPDADWADRRYVTLGRNGDWLARACTDQRWDVRLQIRAPKGIFDQATLERQLALPTWDEIEGLPRYGRGPRVRLHTRSRDYDLITVWGFYEHEVRTAAFQRMVVRALAAATMDGEVAPE
;
A
#
# COMPACT_ATOMS: atom_id res chain seq x y z
N GLY A 1 11.42 38.46 -5.13
CA GLY A 1 10.74 39.44 -4.27
C GLY A 1 9.25 39.28 -4.41
N ARG A 2 8.46 40.02 -3.64
CA ARG A 2 7.01 40.05 -3.85
C ARG A 2 6.71 40.67 -5.23
N PRO A 3 5.57 40.36 -5.86
CA PRO A 3 5.21 40.92 -7.17
C PRO A 3 5.31 42.45 -7.24
N GLU A 4 5.04 43.13 -6.11
CA GLU A 4 5.14 44.59 -5.96
C GLU A 4 6.59 45.07 -6.01
N ASP A 5 7.53 44.34 -5.40
CA ASP A 5 8.95 44.68 -5.42
C ASP A 5 9.53 44.53 -6.84
N VAL A 6 9.05 43.53 -7.59
CA VAL A 6 9.49 43.26 -8.97
C VAL A 6 8.89 44.28 -9.95
N ALA A 7 7.68 44.77 -9.68
CA ALA A 7 7.03 45.80 -10.49
C ALA A 7 7.73 47.18 -10.41
N GLN A 8 8.52 47.41 -9.35
CA GLN A 8 9.27 48.66 -9.14
C GLN A 8 10.71 48.61 -9.67
N ALA A 9 11.19 47.44 -10.12
CA ALA A 9 12.55 47.29 -10.61
C ALA A 9 12.66 47.74 -12.07
N SER A 10 13.46 48.77 -12.33
CA SER A 10 13.70 49.35 -13.67
C SER A 10 14.38 48.39 -14.66
N ASP A 11 15.11 47.40 -14.13
CA ASP A 11 15.93 46.48 -14.93
C ASP A 11 15.21 45.15 -15.22
N SER A 12 13.92 45.05 -14.85
CA SER A 12 13.11 43.85 -15.03
C SER A 12 12.21 43.96 -16.25
N ALA A 13 12.40 43.04 -17.21
CA ALA A 13 11.53 42.93 -18.39
C ALA A 13 10.06 42.66 -18.04
N THR A 14 9.79 42.10 -16.86
CA THR A 14 8.45 41.74 -16.39
C THR A 14 7.79 42.86 -15.57
N ALA A 15 8.55 43.88 -15.16
CA ALA A 15 8.04 45.00 -14.35
C ALA A 15 6.81 45.72 -14.95
N PRO A 16 6.78 46.09 -16.25
CA PRO A 16 5.63 46.81 -16.81
C PRO A 16 4.34 45.96 -16.79
N PHE A 17 4.44 44.67 -17.08
CA PHE A 17 3.29 43.75 -17.06
C PHE A 17 2.76 43.52 -15.64
N LEU A 18 3.66 43.40 -14.66
CA LEU A 18 3.28 43.29 -13.25
C LEU A 18 2.67 44.57 -12.71
N SER A 19 3.20 45.73 -13.10
CA SER A 19 2.66 47.03 -12.71
C SER A 19 1.22 47.22 -13.21
N GLU A 20 0.97 46.89 -14.48
CA GLU A 20 -0.37 46.93 -15.08
C GLU A 20 -1.33 45.94 -14.41
N ALA A 21 -0.89 44.72 -14.14
CA ALA A 21 -1.70 43.70 -13.48
C ALA A 21 -2.05 44.09 -12.03
N LEU A 22 -1.10 44.66 -11.28
CA LEU A 22 -1.32 45.12 -9.92
C LEU A 22 -2.26 46.33 -9.89
N ALA A 23 -2.15 47.26 -10.84
CA ALA A 23 -3.05 48.41 -10.95
C ALA A 23 -4.50 48.02 -11.26
N ARG A 24 -4.71 46.92 -11.99
CA ARG A 24 -6.04 46.37 -12.29
C ARG A 24 -6.58 45.44 -11.20
N SER A 25 -5.71 44.96 -10.32
CA SER A 25 -6.11 44.02 -9.27
C SER A 25 -6.89 44.74 -8.17
N HIS A 26 -8.04 44.20 -7.80
CA HIS A 26 -8.75 44.61 -6.61
C HIS A 26 -8.13 43.91 -5.40
N ARG A 27 -7.62 44.70 -4.45
CA ARG A 27 -7.06 44.17 -3.21
C ARG A 27 -7.88 44.69 -2.04
N GLU A 28 -8.51 43.77 -1.32
CA GLU A 28 -9.06 44.01 0.00
C GLU A 28 -8.20 43.28 1.02
N GLU A 29 -8.00 43.89 2.19
CA GLU A 29 -7.49 43.16 3.33
C GLU A 29 -8.55 42.13 3.75
N LEU A 30 -8.15 40.86 3.78
CA LEU A 30 -8.99 39.80 4.34
C LEU A 30 -9.29 40.16 5.78
N ALA A 31 -10.55 40.51 6.07
CA ALA A 31 -11.03 40.64 7.44
C ALA A 31 -10.97 39.25 8.09
N VAL A 32 -9.87 38.97 8.78
CA VAL A 32 -9.71 37.77 9.59
C VAL A 32 -10.70 37.89 10.75
N LYS A 33 -11.85 37.25 10.62
CA LYS A 33 -12.76 37.07 11.76
C LYS A 33 -12.12 36.07 12.70
N GLU A 34 -11.95 36.47 13.96
CA GLU A 34 -11.66 35.50 15.02
C GLU A 34 -12.85 34.55 15.15
N ILE A 35 -12.71 33.37 14.56
CA ILE A 35 -13.64 32.28 14.76
C ILE A 35 -13.16 31.56 16.03
N ALA A 36 -13.99 31.57 17.08
CA ALA A 36 -13.74 30.73 18.24
C ALA A 36 -13.59 29.27 17.76
N PRO A 37 -12.51 28.56 18.12
CA PRO A 37 -12.36 27.17 17.73
C PRO A 37 -13.60 26.40 18.16
N PRO A 38 -14.11 25.46 17.33
CA PRO A 38 -15.26 24.65 17.72
C PRO A 38 -14.97 23.99 19.08
N GLN A 39 -15.94 24.03 19.99
CA GLN A 39 -15.79 23.43 21.31
C GLN A 39 -15.48 21.94 21.13
N ARG A 40 -14.26 21.55 21.49
CA ARG A 40 -13.79 20.16 21.46
C ARG A 40 -14.34 19.43 22.69
N GLY A 41 -15.64 19.23 22.76
CA GLY A 41 -16.30 18.49 23.84
C GLY A 41 -17.41 17.62 23.25
N GLY A 42 -17.45 16.34 23.62
CA GLY A 42 -18.53 15.42 23.25
C GLY A 42 -18.38 14.67 21.91
N HIS A 43 -17.68 15.20 20.90
CA HIS A 43 -17.57 14.49 19.61
C HIS A 43 -16.79 13.17 19.72
N ARG A 44 -15.76 13.14 20.58
CA ARG A 44 -14.96 11.93 20.82
C ARG A 44 -15.75 10.89 21.61
N GLU A 45 -16.42 11.30 22.68
CA GLU A 45 -17.26 10.43 23.51
C GLU A 45 -18.47 9.90 22.72
N ALA A 46 -19.07 10.72 21.85
CA ALA A 46 -20.13 10.28 20.96
C ALA A 46 -19.65 9.27 19.90
N LEU A 47 -18.44 9.44 19.36
CA LEU A 47 -17.83 8.46 18.45
C LEU A 47 -17.44 7.17 19.18
N GLU A 48 -16.92 7.27 20.40
CA GLU A 48 -16.54 6.12 21.24
C GLU A 48 -17.78 5.31 21.63
N ALA A 49 -18.88 5.97 22.03
CA ALA A 49 -20.17 5.32 22.35
C ALA A 49 -20.82 4.63 21.13
N LEU A 50 -20.65 5.16 19.92
CA LEU A 50 -21.10 4.49 18.68
C LEU A 50 -20.22 3.30 18.30
N ALA A 51 -18.99 3.24 18.79
CA ALA A 51 -18.02 2.21 18.45
C ALA A 51 -18.02 1.01 19.41
N GLU A 52 -18.56 1.17 20.62
CA GLU A 52 -18.49 0.16 21.69
C GLU A 52 -19.33 -1.10 21.38
N ASP A 53 -20.46 -0.94 20.67
CA ASP A 53 -21.36 -2.05 20.30
C ASP A 53 -21.27 -2.47 18.81
N ALA A 54 -20.54 -1.73 17.98
CA ALA A 54 -20.45 -1.97 16.55
C ALA A 54 -19.20 -2.80 16.21
N ARG A 55 -19.37 -4.11 16.01
CA ARG A 55 -18.32 -4.94 15.37
C ARG A 55 -17.88 -4.28 14.08
N ARG A 56 -16.57 -4.09 13.93
CA ARG A 56 -16.03 -3.51 12.70
C ARG A 56 -16.27 -4.48 11.55
N PRO A 57 -16.48 -4.01 10.30
CA PRO A 57 -16.74 -4.90 9.17
C PRO A 57 -15.70 -6.01 8.97
N TRP A 58 -14.42 -5.70 9.22
CA TRP A 58 -13.31 -6.66 9.15
C TRP A 58 -13.29 -7.67 10.32
N GLU A 59 -13.88 -7.34 11.47
CA GLU A 59 -14.04 -8.27 12.60
C GLU A 59 -15.26 -9.17 12.45
N ALA A 60 -16.29 -8.69 11.73
CA ALA A 60 -17.50 -9.44 11.47
C ALA A 60 -17.33 -10.47 10.34
N ASP A 61 -16.78 -10.04 9.20
CA ASP A 61 -16.42 -10.89 8.06
C ASP A 61 -15.20 -10.32 7.35
N GLY A 62 -14.02 -10.63 7.89
CA GLY A 62 -12.74 -10.18 7.34
C GLY A 62 -12.52 -10.61 5.90
N ARG A 63 -12.93 -11.84 5.55
CA ARG A 63 -12.77 -12.33 4.18
C ARG A 63 -13.60 -11.51 3.19
N ALA A 64 -14.89 -11.30 3.48
CA ALA A 64 -15.74 -10.44 2.65
C ALA A 64 -15.22 -8.99 2.61
N TRP A 65 -14.69 -8.47 3.72
CA TRP A 65 -14.10 -7.13 3.78
C TRP A 65 -12.91 -6.95 2.83
N HIS A 66 -12.03 -7.95 2.78
CA HIS A 66 -10.84 -7.92 1.94
C HIS A 66 -11.13 -8.20 0.46
N LEU A 67 -12.19 -8.95 0.16
CA LEU A 67 -12.62 -9.27 -1.21
C LEU A 67 -13.69 -8.32 -1.77
N SER A 68 -14.14 -7.33 -1.01
CA SER A 68 -15.14 -6.38 -1.49
C SER A 68 -14.61 -5.47 -2.60
N GLU A 69 -15.49 -4.74 -3.27
CA GLU A 69 -15.12 -3.86 -4.38
C GLU A 69 -14.45 -2.55 -3.93
N THR A 70 -14.40 -2.24 -2.62
CA THR A 70 -13.95 -0.94 -2.12
C THR A 70 -12.94 -1.06 -1.00
N THR A 71 -11.85 -0.28 -1.09
CA THR A 71 -10.84 -0.16 -0.02
C THR A 71 -11.45 0.38 1.28
N PRO A 72 -10.75 0.27 2.42
CA PRO A 72 -11.16 0.90 3.67
C PRO A 72 -11.35 2.43 3.58
N GLY A 73 -10.74 3.08 2.58
CA GLY A 73 -10.88 4.51 2.32
C GLY A 73 -12.08 4.88 1.43
N GLY A 74 -12.78 3.88 0.87
CA GLY A 74 -13.91 4.06 -0.04
C GLY A 74 -13.54 4.11 -1.53
N ASP A 75 -12.26 4.07 -1.88
CA ASP A 75 -11.83 3.93 -3.27
C ASP A 75 -12.19 2.55 -3.83
N PRO A 76 -12.51 2.43 -5.14
CA PRO A 76 -12.68 1.12 -5.76
C PRO A 76 -11.37 0.31 -5.69
N ARG A 77 -11.48 -1.01 -5.67
CA ARG A 77 -10.37 -1.94 -5.85
C ARG A 77 -10.35 -2.38 -7.31
N GLU A 78 -9.25 -2.07 -7.97
CA GLU A 78 -9.09 -2.27 -9.41
C GLU A 78 -8.32 -3.57 -9.71
N TRP A 79 -7.61 -4.11 -8.71
CA TRP A 79 -6.96 -5.41 -8.78
C TRP A 79 -7.98 -6.55 -8.60
N GLU A 80 -7.70 -7.72 -9.18
CA GLU A 80 -8.61 -8.86 -9.14
C GLU A 80 -8.62 -9.55 -7.75
N PRO A 81 -9.78 -9.71 -7.10
CA PRO A 81 -9.89 -10.41 -5.82
C PRO A 81 -9.28 -11.82 -5.84
N ALA A 82 -9.36 -12.50 -6.98
CA ALA A 82 -8.78 -13.83 -7.17
C ALA A 82 -7.25 -13.86 -7.07
N ALA A 83 -6.55 -12.73 -7.32
CA ALA A 83 -5.11 -12.63 -7.08
C ALA A 83 -4.75 -12.72 -5.59
N LEU A 84 -5.57 -12.10 -4.73
CA LEU A 84 -5.45 -12.23 -3.27
C LEU A 84 -5.70 -13.68 -2.83
N GLU A 85 -6.80 -14.27 -3.29
CA GLU A 85 -7.16 -15.64 -2.90
C GLU A 85 -6.10 -16.66 -3.37
N ALA A 86 -5.60 -16.52 -4.60
CA ALA A 86 -4.55 -17.38 -5.13
C ALA A 86 -3.25 -17.27 -4.33
N PHE A 87 -2.85 -16.06 -3.92
CA PHE A 87 -1.67 -15.86 -3.08
C PHE A 87 -1.84 -16.45 -1.69
N ILE A 88 -2.98 -16.19 -1.04
CA ILE A 88 -3.26 -16.68 0.32
C ILE A 88 -3.35 -18.21 0.33
N GLY A 89 -4.05 -18.83 -0.63
CA GLY A 89 -4.11 -20.28 -0.75
C GLY A 89 -2.72 -20.90 -0.93
N LEU A 90 -1.94 -20.36 -1.87
CA LEU A 90 -0.57 -20.83 -2.12
C LEU A 90 0.34 -20.70 -0.89
N ALA A 91 0.25 -19.58 -0.16
CA ALA A 91 1.06 -19.35 1.03
C ALA A 91 0.60 -20.22 2.21
N ALA A 92 -0.71 -20.45 2.37
CA ALA A 92 -1.25 -21.34 3.38
C ALA A 92 -0.80 -22.79 3.14
N ASP A 93 -0.88 -23.26 1.89
CA ASP A 93 -0.40 -24.58 1.48
C ASP A 93 1.11 -24.73 1.76
N ALA A 94 1.91 -23.74 1.40
CA ALA A 94 3.36 -23.76 1.60
C ALA A 94 3.78 -23.72 3.08
N LEU A 95 2.94 -23.18 3.97
CA LEU A 95 3.21 -23.11 5.41
C LEU A 95 2.55 -24.24 6.21
N GLU A 96 1.72 -25.06 5.55
CA GLU A 96 0.79 -26.01 6.19
C GLU A 96 -0.08 -25.30 7.25
N ALA A 97 -0.49 -24.07 6.96
CA ALA A 97 -1.28 -23.25 7.88
C ALA A 97 -2.78 -23.57 7.75
N PRO A 98 -3.52 -23.68 8.86
CA PRO A 98 -4.93 -24.06 8.82
C PRO A 98 -5.84 -22.99 8.19
N ASP A 99 -5.55 -21.71 8.42
CA ASP A 99 -6.21 -20.58 7.78
C ASP A 99 -5.34 -19.30 7.88
N ALA A 100 -5.63 -18.31 7.05
CA ALA A 100 -5.09 -16.96 7.18
C ALA A 100 -5.85 -16.15 8.23
N ASP A 101 -5.16 -15.20 8.85
CA ASP A 101 -5.78 -14.19 9.69
C ASP A 101 -6.29 -13.02 8.83
N TRP A 102 -7.61 -12.84 8.83
CA TRP A 102 -8.35 -11.80 8.11
C TRP A 102 -8.87 -10.68 9.03
N ALA A 103 -8.49 -10.68 10.31
CA ALA A 103 -9.06 -9.80 11.33
C ALA A 103 -8.42 -8.40 11.38
N ASP A 104 -7.41 -8.12 10.57
CA ASP A 104 -6.83 -6.78 10.45
C ASP A 104 -7.50 -5.99 9.31
N ARG A 105 -7.81 -4.71 9.55
CA ARG A 105 -8.48 -3.85 8.57
C ARG A 105 -7.79 -3.77 7.20
N ARG A 106 -6.47 -3.94 7.14
CA ARG A 106 -5.62 -3.71 5.96
C ARG A 106 -4.90 -4.98 5.49
N TYR A 107 -4.55 -5.85 6.42
CA TYR A 107 -3.69 -6.99 6.17
C TYR A 107 -4.42 -8.32 6.30
N VAL A 108 -4.15 -9.21 5.36
CA VAL A 108 -4.40 -10.64 5.52
C VAL A 108 -3.04 -11.29 5.78
N THR A 109 -2.90 -12.04 6.86
CA THR A 109 -1.59 -12.56 7.29
C THR A 109 -1.58 -14.06 7.50
N LEU A 110 -0.42 -14.67 7.23
CA LEU A 110 -0.12 -16.07 7.48
C LEU A 110 1.23 -16.13 8.18
N GLY A 111 1.33 -16.94 9.23
CA GLY A 111 2.49 -16.93 10.10
C GLY A 111 2.55 -18.10 11.06
N ARG A 112 3.57 -18.08 11.91
CA ARG A 112 3.76 -19.03 13.02
C ARG A 112 4.14 -18.25 14.27
N ASN A 113 3.73 -18.74 15.44
CA ASN A 113 4.11 -18.17 16.75
C ASN A 113 3.78 -16.66 16.90
N GLY A 114 2.73 -16.18 16.22
CA GLY A 114 2.33 -14.76 16.24
C GLY A 114 3.12 -13.84 15.30
N ASP A 115 4.13 -14.36 14.60
CA ASP A 115 4.89 -13.62 13.59
C ASP A 115 4.42 -14.00 12.18
N TRP A 116 4.14 -13.00 11.35
CA TRP A 116 3.76 -13.23 9.95
C TRP A 116 5.00 -13.56 9.10
N LEU A 117 4.80 -14.51 8.17
CA LEU A 117 5.77 -14.92 7.15
C LEU A 117 5.31 -14.51 5.76
N ALA A 118 4.00 -14.58 5.51
CA ALA A 118 3.35 -14.03 4.33
C ALA A 118 2.24 -13.06 4.74
N ARG A 119 2.06 -11.98 3.97
CA ARG A 119 0.90 -11.09 4.14
C ARG A 119 0.51 -10.39 2.84
N ALA A 120 -0.76 -10.05 2.72
CA ALA A 120 -1.28 -9.20 1.66
C ALA A 120 -1.82 -7.89 2.24
N CYS A 121 -1.46 -6.75 1.65
CA CYS A 121 -2.05 -5.44 1.96
C CYS A 121 -3.11 -5.12 0.91
N THR A 122 -4.34 -4.89 1.35
CA THR A 122 -5.54 -4.78 0.50
C THR A 122 -6.19 -3.38 0.55
N ASP A 123 -5.48 -2.43 1.17
CA ASP A 123 -5.96 -1.06 1.41
C ASP A 123 -5.65 -0.09 0.27
N GLN A 124 -5.06 -0.59 -0.82
CA GLN A 124 -4.71 0.18 -2.00
C GLN A 124 -5.70 -0.11 -3.14
N ARG A 125 -6.02 0.94 -3.90
CA ARG A 125 -6.88 0.87 -5.08
C ARG A 125 -6.25 0.05 -6.21
N TRP A 126 -4.98 0.31 -6.50
CA TRP A 126 -4.32 -0.12 -7.74
C TRP A 126 -3.47 -1.38 -7.64
N ASP A 127 -3.28 -1.91 -6.44
CA ASP A 127 -2.51 -3.14 -6.25
C ASP A 127 -2.91 -3.86 -4.97
N VAL A 128 -2.77 -5.18 -4.98
CA VAL A 128 -2.67 -5.97 -3.77
C VAL A 128 -1.19 -6.22 -3.49
N ARG A 129 -0.70 -5.69 -2.37
CA ARG A 129 0.73 -5.78 -2.04
C ARG A 129 1.02 -7.08 -1.32
N LEU A 130 1.60 -8.02 -2.04
CA LEU A 130 1.96 -9.36 -1.56
C LEU A 130 3.37 -9.30 -0.96
N GLN A 131 3.52 -9.71 0.30
CA GLN A 131 4.76 -9.61 1.03
C GLN A 131 5.14 -10.95 1.65
N ILE A 132 6.41 -11.30 1.53
CA ILE A 132 6.96 -12.57 2.02
C ILE A 132 8.29 -12.28 2.71
N ARG A 133 8.45 -12.80 3.91
CA ARG A 133 9.74 -12.85 4.59
C ARG A 133 10.46 -14.11 4.15
N ALA A 134 11.64 -13.94 3.57
CA ALA A 134 12.55 -15.03 3.23
C ALA A 134 13.86 -14.85 3.99
N PRO A 135 14.61 -15.91 4.30
CA PRO A 135 15.97 -15.76 4.79
C PRO A 135 16.86 -14.96 3.84
N LYS A 136 17.89 -14.33 4.41
CA LYS A 136 18.78 -13.43 3.67
C LYS A 136 19.56 -14.17 2.58
N GLY A 137 19.69 -13.54 1.42
CA GLY A 137 20.59 -14.00 0.34
C GLY A 137 20.07 -15.17 -0.49
N ILE A 138 18.84 -15.64 -0.26
CA ILE A 138 18.22 -16.70 -1.08
C ILE A 138 17.78 -16.17 -2.45
N PHE A 139 17.43 -14.88 -2.50
CA PHE A 139 16.92 -14.20 -3.68
C PHE A 139 17.82 -13.04 -4.08
N ASP A 140 17.77 -12.70 -5.36
CA ASP A 140 18.43 -11.56 -5.97
C ASP A 140 17.39 -10.73 -6.73
N GLN A 141 17.45 -9.40 -6.63
CA GLN A 141 16.49 -8.48 -7.22
C GLN A 141 16.37 -8.69 -8.73
N ALA A 142 17.49 -8.69 -9.46
CA ALA A 142 17.48 -8.79 -10.91
C ALA A 142 16.94 -10.15 -11.38
N THR A 143 17.23 -11.20 -10.63
CA THR A 143 16.72 -12.54 -10.91
C THR A 143 15.22 -12.65 -10.66
N LEU A 144 14.70 -12.08 -9.57
CA LEU A 144 13.26 -12.00 -9.32
C LEU A 144 12.52 -11.25 -10.42
N GLU A 145 13.02 -10.08 -10.83
CA GLU A 145 12.43 -9.30 -11.92
C GLU A 145 12.33 -10.09 -13.21
N ARG A 146 13.43 -10.74 -13.63
CA ARG A 146 13.44 -11.57 -14.86
C ARG A 146 12.55 -12.79 -14.76
N GLN A 147 12.50 -13.46 -13.61
CA GLN A 147 11.75 -14.71 -13.45
C GLN A 147 10.24 -14.46 -13.37
N LEU A 148 9.82 -13.43 -12.64
CA LEU A 148 8.41 -13.08 -12.52
C LEU A 148 7.90 -12.41 -13.79
N ALA A 149 8.75 -11.65 -14.49
CA ALA A 149 8.45 -11.00 -15.77
C ALA A 149 7.10 -10.25 -15.76
N LEU A 150 6.80 -9.60 -14.64
CA LEU A 150 5.55 -8.86 -14.47
C LEU A 150 5.58 -7.60 -15.36
N PRO A 151 4.50 -7.31 -16.10
CA PRO A 151 4.41 -6.06 -16.85
C PRO A 151 4.50 -4.88 -15.88
N THR A 152 5.15 -3.80 -16.28
CA THR A 152 5.15 -2.52 -15.58
C THR A 152 3.74 -1.91 -15.57
N TRP A 153 3.51 -0.88 -14.77
CA TRP A 153 2.19 -0.24 -14.71
C TRP A 153 1.78 0.39 -16.06
N ASP A 154 2.76 0.89 -16.82
CA ASP A 154 2.53 1.47 -18.16
C ASP A 154 2.10 0.40 -19.20
N GLU A 155 2.42 -0.87 -18.97
CA GLU A 155 2.17 -1.97 -19.90
C GLU A 155 0.82 -2.66 -19.65
N ILE A 156 0.13 -2.35 -18.54
CA ILE A 156 -1.20 -2.87 -18.25
C ILE A 156 -2.25 -2.00 -18.93
N GLU A 157 -2.98 -2.59 -19.88
CA GLU A 157 -4.01 -1.89 -20.64
C GLU A 157 -5.17 -1.42 -19.74
N GLY A 158 -5.64 -0.19 -19.97
CA GLY A 158 -6.82 0.35 -19.28
C GLY A 158 -6.56 0.97 -17.90
N LEU A 159 -5.32 0.97 -17.40
CA LEU A 159 -4.97 1.57 -16.11
C LEU A 159 -4.54 3.04 -16.24
N PRO A 160 -5.17 4.01 -15.53
CA PRO A 160 -4.70 5.38 -15.44
C PRO A 160 -3.56 5.53 -14.41
N ARG A 161 -2.68 4.52 -14.32
CA ARG A 161 -1.53 4.48 -13.42
C ARG A 161 -0.26 4.36 -14.24
N TYR A 162 0.61 5.36 -14.10
CA TYR A 162 1.90 5.37 -14.80
C TYR A 162 3.02 4.93 -13.86
N GLY A 163 3.94 4.13 -14.40
CA GLY A 163 5.16 3.69 -13.73
C GLY A 163 5.86 2.57 -14.48
N ARG A 164 7.09 2.85 -14.94
CA ARG A 164 7.99 1.89 -15.62
C ARG A 164 8.82 1.03 -14.66
N GLY A 165 8.62 1.21 -13.36
CA GLY A 165 9.36 0.49 -12.34
C GLY A 165 8.92 -0.99 -12.28
N PRO A 166 9.83 -1.90 -11.89
CA PRO A 166 9.47 -3.29 -11.65
C PRO A 166 8.42 -3.40 -10.55
N ARG A 167 7.47 -4.34 -10.73
CA ARG A 167 6.44 -4.68 -9.74
C ARG A 167 6.88 -5.76 -8.75
N VAL A 168 8.19 -5.92 -8.58
CA VAL A 168 8.79 -6.71 -7.51
C VAL A 168 9.94 -5.93 -6.88
N ARG A 169 10.05 -6.02 -5.56
CA ARG A 169 11.15 -5.43 -4.80
C ARG A 169 11.58 -6.36 -3.68
N LEU A 170 12.87 -6.64 -3.65
CA LEU A 170 13.59 -7.25 -2.57
C LEU A 170 14.18 -6.15 -1.71
N HIS A 171 13.94 -6.21 -0.40
CA HIS A 171 14.53 -5.30 0.55
C HIS A 171 15.14 -6.08 1.70
N THR A 172 16.47 -6.08 1.80
CA THR A 172 17.19 -6.66 2.92
C THR A 172 16.91 -5.85 4.17
N ARG A 173 16.19 -6.46 5.12
CA ARG A 173 15.88 -5.82 6.40
C ARG A 173 17.05 -6.02 7.37
N SER A 174 17.10 -5.18 8.40
CA SER A 174 18.08 -5.32 9.49
C SER A 174 17.84 -6.63 10.25
N ARG A 175 16.58 -6.94 10.56
CA ARG A 175 16.13 -8.26 11.03
C ARG A 175 16.53 -9.34 10.03
N ASP A 176 16.75 -10.57 10.49
CA ASP A 176 17.40 -11.68 9.76
C ASP A 176 16.62 -12.26 8.57
N TYR A 177 15.90 -11.42 7.83
CA TYR A 177 15.16 -11.77 6.63
C TYR A 177 15.31 -10.70 5.54
N ASP A 178 15.19 -11.14 4.29
CA ASP A 178 14.85 -10.31 3.15
C ASP A 178 13.33 -10.20 3.02
N LEU A 179 12.84 -8.99 2.75
CA LEU A 179 11.44 -8.75 2.46
C LEU A 179 11.22 -8.71 0.94
N ILE A 180 10.54 -9.73 0.42
CA ILE A 180 10.05 -9.74 -0.96
C ILE A 180 8.70 -9.03 -0.96
N THR A 181 8.54 -8.02 -1.81
CA THR A 181 7.29 -7.30 -2.04
C THR A 181 6.94 -7.40 -3.52
N VAL A 182 5.78 -7.96 -3.84
CA VAL A 182 5.20 -7.97 -5.18
C VAL A 182 3.95 -7.12 -5.18
N TRP A 183 3.82 -6.25 -6.17
CA TRP A 183 2.59 -5.49 -6.38
C TRP A 183 1.71 -6.24 -7.38
N GLY A 184 0.85 -7.12 -6.87
CA GLY A 184 -0.05 -7.95 -7.67
C GLY A 184 -1.24 -7.16 -8.22
N PHE A 185 -1.70 -7.57 -9.40
CA PHE A 185 -2.88 -6.96 -10.04
C PHE A 185 -3.86 -8.01 -10.56
N TYR A 186 -3.39 -8.93 -11.41
CA TYR A 186 -4.23 -10.00 -11.97
C TYR A 186 -3.96 -11.35 -11.34
N GLU A 187 -4.95 -12.23 -11.34
CA GLU A 187 -4.83 -13.61 -10.87
C GLU A 187 -3.77 -14.39 -11.65
N HIS A 188 -3.73 -14.21 -12.98
CA HIS A 188 -2.83 -14.97 -13.84
C HIS A 188 -1.35 -14.69 -13.54
N GLU A 189 -1.01 -13.52 -12.99
CA GLU A 189 0.34 -13.15 -12.55
C GLU A 189 0.80 -13.99 -11.36
N VAL A 190 -0.11 -14.23 -10.42
CA VAL A 190 0.10 -14.99 -9.19
C VAL A 190 0.09 -16.50 -9.44
N ARG A 191 -0.63 -16.94 -10.48
CA ARG A 191 -0.69 -18.35 -10.88
C ARG A 191 0.49 -18.83 -11.73
N THR A 192 1.41 -17.95 -12.11
CA THR A 192 2.59 -18.37 -12.87
C THR A 192 3.46 -19.35 -12.07
N ALA A 193 4.06 -20.32 -12.76
CA ALA A 193 4.95 -21.28 -12.10
C ALA A 193 6.18 -20.61 -11.47
N ALA A 194 6.64 -19.48 -12.01
CA ALA A 194 7.73 -18.70 -11.44
C ALA A 194 7.34 -18.06 -10.11
N PHE A 195 6.15 -17.44 -10.05
CA PHE A 195 5.62 -16.88 -8.81
C PHE A 195 5.42 -17.96 -7.75
N GLN A 196 4.79 -19.09 -8.12
CA GLN A 196 4.56 -20.21 -7.22
C GLN A 196 5.86 -20.76 -6.61
N ARG A 197 6.88 -21.00 -7.44
CA ARG A 197 8.20 -21.46 -6.96
C ARG A 197 8.86 -20.44 -6.03
N MET A 198 8.73 -19.15 -6.30
CA MET A 198 9.26 -18.11 -5.43
C MET A 198 8.60 -18.16 -4.05
N VAL A 199 7.27 -18.24 -3.98
CA VAL A 199 6.53 -18.31 -2.70
C VAL A 199 6.91 -19.55 -1.90
N VAL A 200 6.84 -20.72 -2.53
CA VAL A 200 7.16 -22.00 -1.87
C VAL A 200 8.60 -22.00 -1.38
N ARG A 201 9.56 -21.58 -2.20
CA ARG A 201 10.97 -21.52 -1.81
C ARG A 201 11.21 -20.55 -0.65
N ALA A 202 10.58 -19.38 -0.67
CA ALA A 202 10.72 -18.39 0.40
C ALA A 202 10.17 -18.90 1.74
N LEU A 203 8.98 -19.47 1.72
CA LEU A 203 8.29 -19.93 2.92
C LEU A 203 8.92 -21.22 3.49
N ALA A 204 9.29 -22.18 2.64
CA ALA A 204 9.98 -23.39 3.08
C ALA A 204 11.34 -23.09 3.72
N ALA A 205 12.09 -22.11 3.18
CA ALA A 205 13.35 -21.68 3.77
C ALA A 205 13.14 -20.96 5.11
N ALA A 206 12.11 -20.12 5.21
CA ALA A 206 11.78 -19.42 6.46
C ALA A 206 11.34 -20.38 7.58
N THR A 207 10.67 -21.49 7.25
CA THR A 207 10.30 -22.51 8.24
C THR A 207 11.50 -23.33 8.71
N MET A 208 12.46 -23.61 7.84
CA MET A 208 13.70 -24.33 8.22
C MET A 208 14.60 -23.46 9.11
N ASP A 209 14.79 -22.18 8.79
CA ASP A 209 15.63 -21.30 9.61
C ASP A 209 15.01 -20.98 10.97
N GLY A 210 13.68 -21.00 11.09
CA GLY A 210 12.98 -20.87 12.38
C GLY A 210 13.12 -22.10 13.28
N GLU A 211 13.49 -23.26 12.74
CA GLU A 211 13.75 -24.50 13.48
C GLU A 211 15.21 -24.58 13.96
N VAL A 212 16.11 -23.79 13.34
CA VAL A 212 17.56 -23.75 13.60
C VAL A 212 17.96 -22.56 14.50
N ALA A 213 17.04 -22.04 15.32
CA ALA A 213 17.39 -21.17 16.45
C ALA A 213 17.31 -21.92 17.79
N PRO A 214 18.40 -22.58 18.23
CA PRO A 214 18.51 -23.22 19.54
C PRO A 214 19.35 -22.39 20.55
N GLU A 215 19.24 -22.83 21.81
CA GLU A 215 20.01 -22.56 23.05
C GLU A 215 19.66 -21.32 23.89
#